data_AF-A0A7J8VCX3-F1
#
_entry.id   AF-A0A7J8VCX3-F1
#
_cell.length_a   1.000
_cell.length_b   1.000
_cell.length_c   1.000
_cell.angle_alpha   90.00
_cell.angle_beta   90.00
_cell.angle_gamma   90.00
#
_symmetry.space_group_name_H-M   'P 1'
#
loop_
_entity.id
_entity.type
_entity.pdbx_description
1 polymer ?
#
loop_
_entity_poly.entity_id
_entity_poly.type
_entity_poly.pdbx_seq_one_letter_code
_entity_poly.pdbx_strand_id
1 'polypeptide(L)' 'MGCCSLLEAELWLILDGLNLLWIQGFRHVEIVSDSVAAVCIILDESAAK' A
#
# COMPACT_ATOMS: atom_id res chain seq x y z
N MET A 1 14.03 17.10 -3.99
CA MET A 1 13.92 15.63 -3.96
C MET A 1 13.76 15.24 -2.52
N GLY A 2 12.60 14.67 -2.15
CA GLY A 2 12.26 14.38 -0.76
C GLY A 2 13.08 13.20 -0.23
N CYS A 3 13.61 13.34 0.98
CA CYS A 3 14.16 12.22 1.73
C CYS A 3 12.99 11.39 2.25
N CYS A 4 12.81 10.18 1.74
CA CYS A 4 11.92 9.18 2.32
C CYS A 4 12.68 7.85 2.41
N SER A 5 12.31 7.05 3.39
CA SER A 5 12.78 5.67 3.51
C SER A 5 12.18 4.81 2.39
N LEU A 6 12.84 3.68 2.09
CA LEU A 6 12.35 2.73 1.09
C LEU A 6 10.92 2.25 1.40
N LEU A 7 10.64 1.99 2.68
CA LEU A 7 9.32 1.56 3.16
C LEU A 7 8.26 2.64 2.96
N GLU A 8 8.57 3.91 3.29
CA GLU A 8 7.64 5.01 3.06
C GLU A 8 7.32 5.17 1.57
N ALA A 9 8.35 5.11 0.71
CA ALA A 9 8.17 5.22 -0.73
C ALA A 9 7.24 4.11 -1.26
N GLU A 10 7.39 2.90 -0.76
CA GLU A 10 6.57 1.77 -1.17
C GLU A 10 5.12 1.87 -0.69
N LEU A 11 4.89 2.28 0.56
CA LEU A 11 3.54 2.52 1.07
C LEU A 11 2.84 3.64 0.28
N TRP A 12 3.57 4.69 -0.11
CA TRP A 12 3.05 5.74 -0.99
C TRP A 12 2.67 5.20 -2.37
N LEU A 13 3.50 4.33 -2.96
CA LEU A 13 3.20 3.70 -4.26
C LEU A 13 1.95 2.81 -4.18
N ILE A 14 1.80 2.04 -3.11
CA ILE A 14 0.60 1.20 -2.90
C ILE A 14 -0.65 2.07 -2.76
N LEU A 15 -0.59 3.13 -1.95
CA LEU A 15 -1.70 4.07 -1.76
C LEU A 15 -2.11 4.77 -3.06
N ASP A 16 -1.14 5.25 -3.83
CA ASP A 16 -1.40 5.92 -5.12
C ASP A 16 -2.02 4.95 -6.13
N GLY A 17 -1.49 3.72 -6.23
CA GLY A 17 -2.05 2.66 -7.06
C GLY A 17 -3.49 2.31 -6.67
N LEU A 18 -3.78 2.19 -5.38
CA LEU A 18 -5.13 1.95 -4.88
C LEU A 18 -6.10 3.09 -5.22
N ASN A 19 -5.69 4.34 -5.06
CA ASN A 19 -6.50 5.50 -5.42
C ASN A 19 -6.83 5.52 -6.92
N LEU A 20 -5.84 5.23 -7.77
CA LEU A 20 -6.03 5.16 -9.21
C LEU A 20 -7.02 4.06 -9.61
N LEU A 21 -6.86 2.86 -9.05
CA LEU A 21 -7.75 1.73 -9.30
C LEU A 21 -9.18 2.00 -8.80
N TRP A 22 -9.31 2.67 -7.66
CA TRP A 22 -10.60 3.07 -7.10
C TRP A 22 -11.36 4.04 -8.02
N ILE A 23 -10.65 5.05 -8.56
CA ILE A 23 -11.20 6.03 -9.51
C ILE A 23 -11.64 5.34 -10.81
N GLN A 24 -10.90 4.32 -11.25
CA GLN A 24 -11.24 3.51 -12.43
C GLN A 24 -12.40 2.54 -12.18
N GLY A 25 -12.90 2.41 -10.95
CA GLY A 25 -14.05 1.59 -10.60
C GLY A 25 -13.72 0.15 -10.23
N PHE A 26 -12.44 -0.22 -10.10
CA PHE A 26 -12.04 -1.52 -9.57
C PHE A 26 -12.38 -1.59 -8.07
N ARG A 27 -13.01 -2.70 -7.66
CA ARG A 27 -13.44 -2.93 -6.27
C ARG A 27 -12.75 -4.11 -5.60
N HIS A 28 -12.18 -5.01 -6.41
CA HIS A 28 -11.38 -6.13 -5.94
C HIS A 28 -10.06 -6.09 -6.70
N VAL A 29 -8.97 -5.99 -5.95
CA VAL A 29 -7.61 -5.85 -6.48
C VAL A 29 -6.69 -6.76 -5.67
N GLU A 30 -5.79 -7.43 -6.35
CA GLU A 30 -4.70 -8.21 -5.73
C GLU A 30 -3.44 -7.36 -5.83
N ILE A 31 -2.79 -7.12 -4.70
CA ILE A 31 -1.53 -6.37 -4.64
C ILE A 31 -0.43 -7.35 -4.26
N VAL A 32 0.65 -7.34 -5.04
CA VAL A 32 1.87 -8.11 -4.77
C VAL A 32 2.98 -7.11 -4.48
N SER A 33 3.64 -7.28 -3.32
CA SER A 33 4.79 -6.48 -2.89
C SER A 33 5.89 -7.43 -2.42
N ASP A 34 7.14 -7.08 -2.70
CA ASP A 34 8.34 -7.80 -2.25
C ASP A 34 8.82 -7.34 -0.86
N SER A 35 8.17 -6.34 -0.27
CA SER A 35 8.47 -5.84 1.06
C SER A 35 7.58 -6.46 2.11
N VAL A 36 8.20 -7.37 2.87
CA VAL A 36 7.56 -7.99 4.04
C VAL A 36 7.02 -6.93 5.00
N ALA A 37 7.73 -5.82 5.19
CA ALA A 37 7.31 -4.75 6.08
C ALA A 37 6.03 -4.04 5.59
N ALA A 38 5.94 -3.73 4.29
CA ALA A 38 4.73 -3.10 3.72
C ALA A 38 3.53 -4.04 3.80
N VAL A 39 3.72 -5.32 3.47
CA VAL A 39 2.69 -6.35 3.57
C VAL A 39 2.19 -6.50 5.01
N CYS A 40 3.11 -6.58 5.99
CA CYS A 40 2.72 -6.65 7.40
C CYS A 40 1.90 -5.44 7.84
N ILE A 41 2.28 -4.22 7.46
CA ILE A 41 1.54 -3.00 7.84
C ILE A 41 0.13 -2.99 7.25
N ILE A 42 -0.04 -3.41 6.00
CA ILE A 42 -1.35 -3.41 5.32
C ILE A 42 -2.27 -4.50 5.88
N LEU A 43 -1.71 -5.66 6.20
CA LEU A 43 -2.46 -6.82 6.70
C LEU A 43 -2.64 -6.82 8.22
N ASP A 44 -2.05 -5.87 8.96
CA ASP A 44 -2.14 -5.85 10.42
C ASP A 44 -3.58 -5.55 10.87
N GLU A 45 -4.33 -6.60 11.20
CA GLU A 45 -5.68 -6.53 11.78
C GLU A 45 -5.69 -5.94 13.21
N SER A 46 -4.51 -5.67 13.81
CA SER A 46 -4.41 -5.19 15.20
C SER A 46 -4.96 -3.77 15.42
N ALA A 47 -5.23 -3.00 14.36
CA ALA A 47 -5.86 -1.67 14.44
C ALA A 47 -7.40 -1.73 14.48
N ALA A 48 -8.01 -2.91 14.30
CA ALA A 48 -9.46 -3.08 14.25
C ALA A 48 -10.08 -3.62 15.56
N LYS A 49 -9.35 -3.58 16.69
CA LYS A 49 -9.80 -4.09 18.00
C LYS A 49 -10.02 -2.99 19.03
#